data_AF-A0A7V9VLZ0-F1
#
_entry.id   AF-A0A7V9VLZ0-F1
#
_cell.length_a   1.000
_cell.length_b   1.000
_cell.length_c   1.000
_cell.angle_alpha   90.00
_cell.angle_beta   90.00
_cell.angle_gamma   90.00
#
_symmetry.space_group_name_H-M   'P 1'
#
loop_
_entity.id
_entity.type
_entity.pdbx_description
1 polymer ?
#
loop_
_entity_poly.entity_id
_entity_poly.type
_entity_poly.pdbx_seq_one_letter_code
_entity_poly.pdbx_strand_id
1 'polypeptide(L)'
;MADYFPFVQLEFTHALGPEVGRYVVAPPADGEGSALATSSDLKGSADVLLFEVIGGRGASEGGIIRRRTRTARPGGAAAVVPIALVTFVRATQALGDERAAQQLLRTIDESEDLQKQWVGDAVRTVNDAVRAYRLAAMDPYVVEVTLSDPRGVRIGYGKAAQVYKGTWSAAIIPPAPRGARLTRTEKLRPTESVAAVLSRRVFMLASEDIALRALLDVEQGRSRAGAVQAAAAVDLLFSETAAEEPPGPVAERLEELGSRRSAIAELRRSALEDSLDVDALGEQVAELCQDIATIGTAWRYELLQSPPA
;
A
#
# COMPACT_ATOMS: atom_id res chain seq x y z
N MET A 1 -11.85 36.23 -7.78
CA MET A 1 -12.54 34.95 -7.53
C MET A 1 -11.66 34.13 -6.60
N ALA A 2 -12.24 33.49 -5.59
CA ALA A 2 -11.48 32.62 -4.69
C ALA A 2 -11.42 31.23 -5.30
N ASP A 3 -10.21 30.74 -5.56
CA ASP A 3 -10.02 29.40 -6.11
C ASP A 3 -10.32 28.33 -5.03
N TYR A 4 -10.95 27.24 -5.45
CA TYR A 4 -11.26 26.08 -4.62
C TYR A 4 -10.39 24.90 -5.03
N PHE A 5 -9.88 24.19 -4.04
CA PHE A 5 -8.88 23.14 -4.21
C PHE A 5 -9.49 21.79 -3.83
N PRO A 6 -9.58 20.85 -4.77
CA PRO A 6 -9.99 19.49 -4.46
C PRO A 6 -8.95 18.79 -3.58
N PHE A 7 -9.40 17.88 -2.72
CA PHE A 7 -8.52 17.10 -1.86
C PHE A 7 -9.06 15.70 -1.57
N VAL A 8 -8.15 14.83 -1.15
CA VAL A 8 -8.44 13.57 -0.47
C VAL A 8 -7.75 13.59 0.89
N GLN A 9 -8.48 13.29 1.95
CA GLN A 9 -7.95 13.24 3.31
C GLN A 9 -8.09 11.82 3.86
N LEU A 10 -7.01 11.33 4.47
CA LEU A 10 -6.84 9.96 4.95
C LEU A 10 -6.44 9.99 6.43
N GLU A 11 -7.11 9.19 7.25
CA GLU A 11 -6.83 9.06 8.69
C GLU A 11 -6.16 7.72 9.00
N PHE A 12 -4.99 7.74 9.61
CA PHE A 12 -4.24 6.55 10.00
C PHE A 12 -4.03 6.49 11.51
N THR A 13 -3.96 5.26 12.03
CA THR A 13 -3.78 4.99 13.47
C THR A 13 -2.35 4.64 13.85
N HIS A 14 -1.44 4.71 12.88
CA HIS A 14 -0.02 4.41 13.03
C HIS A 14 0.81 5.52 12.38
N ALA A 15 2.09 5.59 12.76
CA ALA A 15 3.02 6.52 12.16
C ALA A 15 3.41 6.04 10.75
N LEU A 16 3.48 6.98 9.80
CA LEU A 16 3.76 6.67 8.39
C LEU A 16 5.25 6.82 8.03
N GLY A 17 6.06 7.42 8.90
CA GLY A 17 7.47 7.71 8.62
C GLY A 17 7.72 9.20 8.37
N PRO A 18 7.21 9.81 7.28
CA PRO A 18 7.38 11.23 7.01
C PRO A 18 6.98 12.10 8.21
N GLU A 19 7.76 13.15 8.46
CA GLU A 19 7.46 14.09 9.54
C GLU A 19 6.23 14.96 9.22
N VAL A 20 5.65 15.55 10.27
CA VAL A 20 4.59 16.54 10.14
C VAL A 20 5.12 17.71 9.32
N GLY A 21 4.39 18.06 8.27
CA GLY A 21 4.87 19.04 7.31
C GLY A 21 4.15 19.00 5.99
N ARG A 22 4.74 19.72 5.02
CA ARG A 22 4.20 19.85 3.67
C ARG A 22 5.23 19.41 2.67
N TYR A 23 4.78 18.61 1.73
CA TYR A 23 5.59 18.05 0.67
C TYR A 23 4.97 18.44 -0.66
N VAL A 24 5.77 19.04 -1.53
CA VAL A 24 5.35 19.41 -2.87
C VAL A 24 5.38 18.15 -3.72
N VAL A 25 4.26 17.87 -4.39
CA VAL A 25 4.11 16.75 -5.32
C VAL A 25 4.16 17.32 -6.73
N ALA A 26 5.28 17.10 -7.40
CA ALA A 26 5.42 17.49 -8.79
C ALA A 26 4.53 16.59 -9.67
N PRO A 27 3.94 17.13 -10.74
CA PRO A 27 3.32 16.29 -11.75
C PRO A 27 4.38 15.34 -12.35
N PRO A 28 4.01 14.10 -12.72
CA PRO A 28 4.94 13.17 -13.37
C PRO A 28 5.56 13.83 -14.61
N ALA A 29 6.86 13.58 -14.83
CA ALA A 29 7.66 14.25 -15.86
C ALA A 29 7.31 13.78 -17.30
N ASP A 30 6.56 12.70 -17.38
CA ASP A 30 6.23 11.90 -18.53
C ASP A 30 4.73 12.09 -18.80
N GLY A 31 4.43 13.09 -19.62
CA GLY A 31 3.09 13.50 -19.94
C GLY A 31 2.37 12.48 -20.81
N GLU A 32 1.67 11.53 -20.19
CA GLU A 32 0.56 10.76 -20.76
C GLU A 32 -0.24 10.16 -19.59
N GLY A 33 -1.15 10.93 -18.98
CA GLY A 33 -1.86 10.39 -17.80
C GLY A 33 -2.69 11.33 -16.93
N SER A 34 -3.38 12.31 -17.50
CA SER A 34 -4.68 12.72 -16.94
C SER A 34 -5.56 13.16 -18.10
N ALA A 35 -6.32 12.22 -18.65
CA ALA A 35 -7.32 12.47 -19.69
C ALA A 35 -8.49 13.38 -19.22
N LEU A 36 -8.35 14.05 -18.08
CA LEU A 36 -9.24 15.11 -17.59
C LEU A 36 -8.60 16.51 -17.59
N ALA A 37 -7.37 16.67 -18.10
CA ALA A 37 -6.66 17.96 -18.10
C ALA A 37 -6.29 18.45 -19.51
N THR A 38 -7.25 18.48 -20.44
CA THR A 38 -7.19 19.39 -21.60
C THR A 38 -8.05 20.61 -21.34
N SER A 39 -7.64 21.44 -20.38
CA SER A 39 -8.16 22.80 -20.24
C SER A 39 -7.02 23.71 -19.81
N SER A 40 -6.86 24.82 -20.54
CA SER A 40 -5.81 25.84 -20.41
C SER A 40 -5.89 26.68 -19.12
N ASP A 41 -6.54 26.17 -18.07
CA ASP A 41 -6.92 26.91 -16.86
C ASP A 41 -6.27 26.36 -15.56
N LEU A 42 -5.14 25.66 -15.66
CA LEU A 42 -4.41 25.18 -14.48
C LEU A 42 -3.72 26.36 -13.77
N LYS A 43 -4.18 26.73 -12.56
CA LYS A 43 -3.63 27.84 -11.76
C LYS A 43 -2.58 27.43 -10.72
N GLY A 44 -2.50 26.15 -10.34
CA GLY A 44 -1.51 25.63 -9.39
C GLY A 44 -0.32 24.98 -10.11
N SER A 45 0.90 25.27 -9.66
CA SER A 45 2.12 24.73 -10.29
C SER A 45 2.51 23.32 -9.82
N ALA A 46 1.94 22.85 -8.70
CA ALA A 46 2.21 21.54 -8.13
C ALA A 46 1.11 21.15 -7.14
N ASP A 47 0.92 19.85 -6.95
CA ASP A 47 0.06 19.29 -5.90
C ASP A 47 0.79 19.31 -4.55
N VAL A 48 0.06 19.11 -3.45
CA VAL A 48 0.63 19.18 -2.09
C VAL A 48 0.14 18.02 -1.24
N LEU A 49 1.07 17.35 -0.56
CA LEU A 49 0.78 16.35 0.46
C LEU A 49 1.09 16.96 1.84
N LEU A 50 0.08 16.99 2.72
CA LEU A 50 0.20 17.50 4.07
C LEU A 50 0.13 16.35 5.08
N PHE A 51 1.11 16.26 5.96
CA PHE A 51 1.10 15.35 7.11
C PHE A 51 0.85 16.15 8.38
N GLU A 52 -0.17 15.75 9.13
CA GLU A 52 -0.53 16.30 10.43
C GLU A 52 -0.75 15.17 11.44
N VAL A 53 -0.68 15.49 12.72
CA VAL A 53 -1.00 14.55 13.80
C VAL A 53 -2.05 15.18 14.69
N ILE A 54 -3.16 14.47 14.91
CA ILE A 54 -4.31 14.93 15.70
C ILE A 54 -4.54 14.00 16.88
N GLY A 55 -4.70 14.60 18.07
CA GLY A 55 -5.00 13.89 19.29
C GLY A 55 -3.80 13.10 19.82
N GLY A 56 -3.86 12.72 21.11
CA GLY A 56 -2.78 12.04 21.80
C GLY A 56 -1.56 12.94 21.99
N ARG A 57 -1.09 13.12 23.24
CA ARG A 57 0.28 13.61 23.42
C ARG A 57 1.19 12.46 23.01
N GLY A 58 1.82 12.58 21.83
CA GLY A 58 2.92 11.71 21.47
C GLY A 58 3.92 11.69 22.62
N ALA A 59 4.51 10.53 22.92
CA ALA A 59 5.43 10.36 24.03
C ALA A 59 6.67 11.31 23.96
N SER A 60 6.85 12.03 22.85
CA SER A 60 7.99 12.91 22.57
C SER A 60 7.66 14.41 22.41
N GLU A 61 6.43 14.87 22.62
CA GLU A 61 6.18 16.33 22.57
C GLU A 61 6.62 17.00 23.88
N GLY A 62 7.89 17.41 23.94
CA GLY A 62 8.35 18.41 24.90
C GLY A 62 9.73 18.16 25.50
N GLY A 63 10.75 18.69 24.83
CA GLY A 63 11.96 19.20 25.48
C GLY A 63 13.17 18.25 25.54
N ILE A 64 14.34 18.88 25.50
CA ILE A 64 15.63 18.28 25.85
C ILE A 64 15.56 17.85 27.31
N ILE A 65 15.12 16.61 27.59
CA ILE A 65 15.01 16.09 28.94
C ILE A 65 15.61 14.69 28.99
N ARG A 66 16.63 14.55 29.85
CA ARG A 66 17.32 13.30 30.19
C ARG A 66 16.37 12.09 30.13
N ARG A 67 16.65 11.18 29.20
CA ARG A 67 16.07 9.83 29.12
C ARG A 67 16.40 9.07 30.41
N ARG A 68 15.51 9.15 31.40
CA ARG A 68 15.51 8.22 32.54
C ARG A 68 14.36 7.24 32.34
N THR A 69 14.68 5.95 32.39
CA THR A 69 13.72 4.86 32.42
C THR A 69 12.71 5.13 33.54
N ARG A 70 11.41 5.07 33.22
CA ARG A 70 10.33 5.16 34.20
C ARG A 70 9.70 3.79 34.36
N THR A 71 9.47 3.39 35.60
CA THR A 71 8.70 2.18 35.91
C THR A 71 7.23 2.39 35.57
N ALA A 72 6.66 1.50 34.75
CA ALA A 72 5.23 1.51 34.46
C ALA A 72 4.43 1.12 35.72
N ARG A 73 3.29 1.78 35.95
CA ARG A 73 2.38 1.40 37.04
C ARG A 73 1.56 0.17 36.61
N PRO A 74 1.50 -0.90 37.42
CA PRO A 74 0.59 -2.02 37.17
C PRO A 74 -0.86 -1.52 37.01
N GLY A 75 -1.54 -1.95 35.95
CA GLY A 75 -2.92 -1.55 35.65
C GLY A 75 -3.09 -0.10 35.18
N GLY A 76 -2.00 0.61 34.85
CA GLY A 76 -2.09 1.94 34.25
C GLY A 76 -2.84 1.91 32.91
N ALA A 77 -3.66 2.92 32.65
CA ALA A 77 -4.36 3.06 31.38
C ALA A 77 -3.36 3.16 30.22
N ALA A 78 -3.68 2.52 29.10
CA ALA A 78 -2.91 2.68 27.86
C ALA A 78 -2.91 4.15 27.41
N ALA A 79 -1.83 4.58 26.76
CA ALA A 79 -1.74 5.92 26.21
C ALA A 79 -2.76 6.10 25.07
N VAL A 80 -3.29 7.31 24.93
CA VAL A 80 -4.13 7.68 23.78
C VAL A 80 -3.25 7.66 22.52
N VAL A 81 -3.68 6.93 21.50
CA VAL A 81 -2.96 6.80 20.23
C VAL A 81 -3.21 8.05 19.37
N PRO A 82 -2.17 8.74 18.90
CA PRO A 82 -2.32 9.84 17.96
C PRO A 82 -2.82 9.36 16.60
N ILE A 83 -3.65 10.17 15.92
CA ILE A 83 -4.10 9.91 14.56
C ILE A 83 -3.22 10.70 13.60
N ALA A 84 -2.59 10.03 12.65
CA ALA A 84 -1.92 10.68 11.54
C ALA A 84 -2.97 11.07 10.48
N LEU A 85 -3.08 12.36 10.20
CA LEU A 85 -3.97 12.91 9.20
C LEU A 85 -3.14 13.29 7.97
N VAL A 86 -3.47 12.71 6.83
CA VAL A 86 -2.80 13.04 5.56
C VAL A 86 -3.80 13.67 4.61
N THR A 87 -3.50 14.87 4.12
CA THR A 87 -4.34 15.55 3.13
C THR A 87 -3.57 15.72 1.83
N PHE A 88 -4.02 15.04 0.78
CA PHE A 88 -3.53 15.22 -0.58
C PHE A 88 -4.39 16.27 -1.29
N VAL A 89 -3.80 17.43 -1.58
CA VAL A 89 -4.44 18.56 -2.24
C VAL A 89 -4.04 18.58 -3.71
N ARG A 90 -5.02 18.44 -4.60
CA ARG A 90 -4.84 18.48 -6.05
C ARG A 90 -4.80 19.93 -6.54
N ALA A 91 -3.76 20.66 -6.15
CA ALA A 91 -3.67 22.09 -6.43
C ALA A 91 -3.47 22.43 -7.91
N THR A 92 -2.93 21.51 -8.70
CA THR A 92 -2.92 21.61 -10.16
C THR A 92 -4.34 21.64 -10.73
N GLN A 93 -5.32 21.04 -10.06
CA GLN A 93 -6.73 20.98 -10.45
C GLN A 93 -7.59 22.03 -9.74
N ALA A 94 -7.04 23.21 -9.48
CA ALA A 94 -7.77 24.31 -8.85
C ALA A 94 -9.00 24.73 -9.68
N LEU A 95 -10.11 24.97 -8.99
CA LEU A 95 -11.40 25.32 -9.58
C LEU A 95 -11.69 26.81 -9.36
N GLY A 96 -12.18 27.49 -10.40
CA GLY A 96 -12.34 28.94 -10.38
C GLY A 96 -13.44 29.47 -9.44
N ASP A 97 -14.43 28.64 -9.11
CA ASP A 97 -15.51 29.00 -8.19
C ASP A 97 -16.08 27.78 -7.44
N GLU A 98 -16.99 28.07 -6.49
CA GLU A 98 -17.60 27.04 -5.66
C GLU A 98 -18.59 26.16 -6.43
N ARG A 99 -19.22 26.69 -7.47
CA ARG A 99 -20.21 25.95 -8.25
C ARG A 99 -19.55 24.83 -9.03
N ALA A 100 -18.38 25.09 -9.63
CA ALA A 100 -17.54 24.10 -10.27
C ALA A 100 -17.09 23.02 -9.26
N ALA A 101 -16.71 23.44 -8.04
CA ALA A 101 -16.30 22.52 -6.98
C ALA A 101 -17.46 21.60 -6.51
N GLN A 102 -18.66 22.15 -6.36
CA GLN A 102 -19.86 21.37 -6.05
C GLN A 102 -20.28 20.43 -7.19
N GLN A 103 -20.05 20.81 -8.45
CA GLN A 103 -20.31 19.93 -9.58
C GLN A 103 -19.33 18.76 -9.60
N LEU A 104 -18.03 19.02 -9.45
CA LEU A 104 -17.02 17.97 -9.37
C LEU A 104 -17.31 17.00 -8.21
N LEU A 105 -17.60 17.52 -7.01
CA LEU A 105 -17.89 16.68 -5.85
C LEU A 105 -19.11 15.78 -6.10
N ARG A 106 -20.16 16.29 -6.76
CA ARG A 106 -21.33 15.47 -7.15
C ARG A 106 -20.98 14.40 -8.16
N THR A 107 -20.18 14.72 -9.17
CA THR A 107 -19.73 13.73 -10.16
C THR A 107 -18.94 12.59 -9.50
N ILE A 108 -18.10 12.90 -8.50
CA ILE A 108 -17.38 11.89 -7.73
C ILE A 108 -18.36 11.10 -6.84
N ASP A 109 -19.29 11.76 -6.15
CA ASP A 109 -20.29 11.11 -5.29
C ASP A 109 -21.15 10.09 -6.07
N GLU A 110 -21.49 10.40 -7.31
CA GLU A 110 -22.30 9.56 -8.20
C GLU A 110 -21.52 8.40 -8.85
N SER A 111 -20.18 8.35 -8.72
CA SER A 111 -19.33 7.35 -9.38
C SER A 111 -18.38 6.64 -8.41
N GLU A 112 -18.67 5.37 -8.12
CA GLU A 112 -17.81 4.51 -7.29
C GLU A 112 -16.39 4.37 -7.89
N ASP A 113 -16.26 4.34 -9.22
CA ASP A 113 -14.98 4.22 -9.89
C ASP A 113 -14.14 5.49 -9.77
N LEU A 114 -14.75 6.68 -9.89
CA LEU A 114 -14.05 7.93 -9.62
C LEU A 114 -13.64 8.04 -8.15
N GLN A 115 -14.47 7.58 -7.20
CA GLN A 115 -14.08 7.54 -5.79
C GLN A 115 -12.84 6.67 -5.58
N LYS A 116 -12.84 5.44 -6.14
CA LYS A 116 -11.69 4.53 -6.08
C LYS A 116 -10.45 5.15 -6.70
N GLN A 117 -10.60 5.79 -7.86
CA GLN A 117 -9.49 6.47 -8.53
C GLN A 117 -8.91 7.57 -7.65
N TRP A 118 -9.74 8.46 -7.11
CA TRP A 118 -9.27 9.57 -6.26
C TRP A 118 -8.56 9.08 -5.00
N VAL A 119 -9.12 8.08 -4.32
CA VAL A 119 -8.50 7.50 -3.12
C VAL A 119 -7.21 6.74 -3.48
N GLY A 120 -7.22 6.01 -4.59
CA GLY A 120 -6.04 5.30 -5.10
C GLY A 120 -4.90 6.23 -5.47
N ASP A 121 -5.19 7.33 -6.17
CA ASP A 121 -4.21 8.38 -6.47
C ASP A 121 -3.56 8.91 -5.18
N ALA A 122 -4.39 9.25 -4.18
CA ALA A 122 -3.91 9.75 -2.90
C ALA A 122 -3.05 8.74 -2.14
N VAL A 123 -3.47 7.47 -2.07
CA VAL A 123 -2.73 6.39 -1.41
C VAL A 123 -1.40 6.14 -2.11
N ARG A 124 -1.34 6.14 -3.45
CA ARG A 124 -0.07 6.02 -4.19
C ARG A 124 0.88 7.16 -3.85
N THR A 125 0.40 8.40 -3.84
CA THR A 125 1.23 9.56 -3.46
C THR A 125 1.73 9.48 -2.01
N VAL A 126 0.91 8.96 -1.09
CA VAL A 126 1.36 8.69 0.29
C VAL A 126 2.47 7.64 0.30
N ASN A 127 2.30 6.54 -0.43
CA ASN A 127 3.31 5.47 -0.49
C ASN A 127 4.62 5.92 -1.13
N ASP A 128 4.59 6.82 -2.10
CA ASP A 128 5.80 7.45 -2.63
C ASP A 128 6.57 8.21 -1.55
N ALA A 129 5.86 9.00 -0.72
CA ALA A 129 6.46 9.72 0.40
C ALA A 129 7.00 8.77 1.48
N VAL A 130 6.23 7.75 1.85
CA VAL A 130 6.61 6.71 2.82
C VAL A 130 7.85 5.96 2.35
N ARG A 131 7.89 5.58 1.06
CA ARG A 131 9.03 4.89 0.46
C ARG A 131 10.27 5.78 0.41
N ALA A 132 10.13 7.04 -0.01
CA ALA A 132 11.24 7.99 -0.02
C ALA A 132 11.82 8.17 1.39
N TYR A 133 10.95 8.31 2.40
CA TYR A 133 11.37 8.35 3.80
C TYR A 133 12.09 7.07 4.22
N ARG A 134 11.50 5.90 3.97
CA ARG A 134 12.08 4.58 4.30
C ARG A 134 13.51 4.44 3.76
N LEU A 135 13.71 4.80 2.50
CA LEU A 135 15.02 4.73 1.84
C LEU A 135 16.02 5.73 2.42
N ALA A 136 15.59 6.98 2.68
CA ALA A 136 16.45 8.01 3.24
C ALA A 136 16.82 7.73 4.71
N ALA A 137 15.88 7.20 5.49
CA ALA A 137 16.06 6.84 6.89
C ALA A 137 16.74 5.47 7.09
N MET A 138 16.85 4.66 6.03
CA MET A 138 17.29 3.27 6.08
C MET A 138 16.50 2.43 7.11
N ASP A 139 15.20 2.71 7.26
CA ASP A 139 14.33 2.06 8.23
C ASP A 139 13.36 1.08 7.55
N PRO A 140 13.66 -0.23 7.53
CA PRO A 140 12.82 -1.22 6.86
C PRO A 140 11.46 -1.44 7.55
N TYR A 141 11.24 -0.88 8.75
CA TYR A 141 9.99 -1.03 9.50
C TYR A 141 8.95 0.04 9.17
N VAL A 142 9.29 1.01 8.32
CA VAL A 142 8.32 1.93 7.75
C VAL A 142 7.58 1.24 6.60
N VAL A 143 6.31 0.88 6.84
CA VAL A 143 5.50 0.10 5.90
C VAL A 143 4.57 1.02 5.12
N GLU A 144 4.42 0.72 3.83
CA GLU A 144 3.44 1.36 2.94
C GLU A 144 2.01 1.02 3.35
N VAL A 145 1.05 1.83 2.92
CA VAL A 145 -0.37 1.69 3.25
C VAL A 145 -1.18 1.19 2.05
N THR A 146 -2.26 0.49 2.36
CA THR A 146 -3.24 -0.03 1.40
C THR A 146 -4.49 0.85 1.39
N LEU A 147 -5.38 0.62 0.42
CA LEU A 147 -6.70 1.28 0.36
C LEU A 147 -7.59 1.00 1.59
N SER A 148 -7.30 -0.08 2.34
CA SER A 148 -8.08 -0.50 3.50
C SER A 148 -7.51 -0.02 4.84
N ASP A 149 -6.30 0.56 4.84
CA ASP A 149 -5.66 1.05 6.07
C ASP A 149 -6.23 2.35 6.62
N PRO A 150 -6.63 3.35 5.79
CA PRO A 150 -7.29 4.54 6.30
C PRO A 150 -8.54 4.18 7.11
N ARG A 151 -8.63 4.69 8.34
CA ARG A 151 -9.82 4.55 9.21
C ARG A 151 -10.94 5.52 8.82
N GLY A 152 -10.56 6.60 8.17
CA GLY A 152 -11.45 7.61 7.62
C GLY A 152 -10.91 8.09 6.29
N VAL A 153 -11.80 8.26 5.32
CA VAL A 153 -11.51 8.84 4.01
C VAL A 153 -12.50 9.96 3.77
N ARG A 154 -12.01 11.10 3.30
CA ARG A 154 -12.86 12.22 2.85
C ARG A 154 -12.38 12.68 1.49
N ILE A 155 -13.32 12.87 0.57
CA ILE A 155 -13.06 13.50 -0.74
C ILE A 155 -13.84 14.80 -0.76
N GLY A 156 -13.20 15.91 -1.07
CA GLY A 156 -13.86 17.20 -0.95
C GLY A 156 -13.14 18.34 -1.61
N TYR A 157 -13.56 19.56 -1.26
CA TYR A 157 -12.93 20.78 -1.70
C TYR A 157 -12.92 21.86 -0.60
N GLY A 158 -11.99 22.80 -0.70
CA GLY A 158 -11.95 23.97 0.17
C GLY A 158 -11.12 25.10 -0.42
N LYS A 159 -11.22 26.32 0.14
CA LYS A 159 -10.32 27.42 -0.23
C LYS A 159 -8.90 27.10 0.23
N ALA A 160 -7.89 27.70 -0.39
CA ALA A 160 -6.47 27.51 -0.03
C ALA A 160 -6.23 27.58 1.48
N ALA A 161 -6.75 28.63 2.14
CA ALA A 161 -6.58 28.83 3.59
C ALA A 161 -7.26 27.75 4.46
N GLN A 162 -8.31 27.09 3.95
CA GLN A 162 -9.00 26.02 4.66
C GLN A 162 -8.21 24.72 4.52
N VAL A 163 -7.91 24.29 3.30
CA VAL A 163 -7.21 23.02 3.02
C VAL A 163 -5.80 23.03 3.60
N TYR A 164 -5.16 24.21 3.68
CA TYR A 164 -3.88 24.43 4.37
C TYR A 164 -3.91 24.09 5.86
N LYS A 165 -5.07 24.16 6.51
CA LYS A 165 -5.29 23.88 7.94
C LYS A 165 -6.00 22.54 8.17
N GLY A 166 -6.06 21.68 7.14
CA GLY A 166 -6.82 20.43 7.21
C GLY A 166 -8.33 20.62 7.36
N THR A 167 -8.86 21.82 7.05
CA THR A 167 -10.32 22.12 7.07
C THR A 167 -10.85 22.24 5.65
N TRP A 168 -12.17 22.13 5.47
CA TRP A 168 -12.77 22.11 4.13
C TRP A 168 -14.14 22.80 4.11
N SER A 169 -14.62 23.06 2.89
CA SER A 169 -15.97 23.63 2.67
C SER A 169 -17.02 22.53 2.58
N ALA A 170 -16.77 21.49 1.78
CA ALA A 170 -17.65 20.33 1.65
C ALA A 170 -16.82 19.09 1.32
N ALA A 171 -17.29 17.93 1.78
CA ALA A 171 -16.69 16.64 1.50
C ALA A 171 -17.72 15.52 1.59
N ILE A 172 -17.48 14.44 0.85
CA ILE A 172 -18.17 13.15 0.96
C ILE A 172 -17.27 12.14 1.67
N ILE A 173 -17.88 11.09 2.22
CA ILE A 173 -17.18 9.96 2.83
C ILE A 173 -17.50 8.74 1.95
N PRO A 174 -16.56 8.28 1.10
CA PRO A 174 -16.78 7.11 0.28
C PRO A 174 -16.98 5.86 1.17
N PRO A 175 -17.74 4.85 0.73
CA PRO A 175 -17.86 3.60 1.46
C PRO A 175 -16.49 2.92 1.56
N ALA A 176 -16.27 2.18 2.64
CA ALA A 176 -15.06 1.38 2.78
C ALA A 176 -14.93 0.39 1.60
N PRO A 177 -13.70 0.13 1.10
CA PRO A 177 -13.49 -0.82 0.02
C PRO A 177 -14.09 -2.17 0.35
N ARG A 178 -14.84 -2.75 -0.60
CA ARG A 178 -15.36 -4.11 -0.44
C ARG A 178 -14.23 -5.09 -0.70
N GLY A 179 -13.77 -5.77 0.34
CA GLY A 179 -12.86 -6.91 0.19
C GLY A 179 -13.52 -8.08 -0.53
N ALA A 180 -12.69 -9.03 -0.98
CA ALA A 180 -13.17 -10.28 -1.57
C ALA A 180 -14.13 -11.02 -0.62
N ARG A 181 -15.18 -11.64 -1.18
CA ARG A 181 -16.06 -12.51 -0.40
C ARG A 181 -15.35 -13.82 -0.09
N LEU A 182 -14.74 -13.87 1.08
CA LEU A 182 -14.10 -15.08 1.60
C LEU A 182 -15.11 -15.99 2.29
N THR A 183 -14.96 -17.30 2.06
CA THR A 183 -15.64 -18.35 2.82
C THR A 183 -15.19 -18.32 4.28
N ARG A 184 -15.94 -19.02 5.17
CA ARG A 184 -15.57 -19.11 6.58
C ARG A 184 -14.17 -19.71 6.77
N THR A 185 -13.85 -20.75 6.01
CA THR A 185 -12.55 -21.43 6.06
C THR A 185 -11.43 -20.47 5.66
N GLU A 186 -11.57 -19.75 4.55
CA GLU A 186 -10.55 -18.79 4.09
C GLU A 186 -10.29 -17.65 5.08
N LYS A 187 -11.33 -17.19 5.80
CA LYS A 187 -11.17 -16.17 6.84
C LYS A 187 -10.36 -16.65 8.05
N LEU A 188 -10.43 -17.93 8.38
CA LEU A 188 -9.76 -18.51 9.55
C LEU A 188 -8.30 -18.90 9.27
N ARG A 189 -8.01 -19.29 8.02
CA ARG A 189 -6.68 -19.73 7.58
C ARG A 189 -5.52 -18.83 8.04
N PRO A 190 -5.57 -17.48 7.92
CA PRO A 190 -4.49 -16.64 8.42
C PRO A 190 -4.22 -16.81 9.93
N THR A 191 -5.28 -16.88 10.74
CA THR A 191 -5.16 -17.04 12.19
C THR A 191 -4.67 -18.44 12.57
N GLU A 192 -5.13 -19.47 11.86
CA GLU A 192 -4.66 -20.84 12.03
C GLU A 192 -3.17 -20.97 11.68
N SER A 193 -2.72 -20.32 10.60
CA SER A 193 -1.31 -20.27 10.20
C SER A 193 -0.46 -19.58 11.27
N VAL A 194 -0.90 -18.42 11.79
CA VAL A 194 -0.22 -17.73 12.89
C VAL A 194 -0.08 -18.64 14.11
N ALA A 195 -1.16 -19.30 14.53
CA ALA A 195 -1.12 -20.24 15.64
C ALA A 195 -0.16 -21.41 15.37
N ALA A 196 -0.18 -21.97 14.16
CA ALA A 196 0.71 -23.06 13.75
C ALA A 196 2.19 -22.65 13.80
N VAL A 197 2.55 -21.49 13.23
CA VAL A 197 3.92 -20.94 13.25
C VAL A 197 4.39 -20.65 14.67
N LEU A 198 3.57 -19.98 15.48
CA LEU A 198 3.92 -19.67 16.88
C LEU A 198 4.05 -20.94 17.73
N SER A 199 3.28 -21.98 17.43
CA SER A 199 3.41 -23.32 18.02
C SER A 199 4.54 -24.16 17.41
N ARG A 200 5.28 -23.62 16.43
CA ARG A 200 6.37 -24.30 15.68
C ARG A 200 5.94 -25.59 14.97
N ARG A 201 4.66 -25.70 14.62
CA ARG A 201 4.12 -26.85 13.85
C ARG A 201 4.36 -26.73 12.35
N VAL A 202 4.51 -25.51 11.86
CA VAL A 202 4.85 -25.20 10.46
C VAL A 202 5.83 -24.04 10.43
N PHE A 203 6.55 -23.91 9.34
CA PHE A 203 7.37 -22.75 9.01
C PHE A 203 6.78 -22.02 7.79
N MET A 204 7.15 -20.75 7.64
CA MET A 204 6.84 -19.96 6.45
C MET A 204 8.03 -20.05 5.52
N LEU A 205 7.77 -20.23 4.22
CA LEU A 205 8.82 -20.18 3.23
C LEU A 205 9.23 -18.71 3.01
N ALA A 206 10.53 -18.43 2.95
CA ALA A 206 11.03 -17.09 2.65
C ALA A 206 10.68 -16.67 1.22
N SER A 207 10.52 -17.63 0.29
CA SER A 207 9.96 -17.39 -1.04
C SER A 207 8.58 -16.76 -1.01
N GLU A 208 7.72 -17.12 -0.05
CA GLU A 208 6.40 -16.50 0.10
C GLU A 208 6.47 -15.03 0.51
N ASP A 209 7.37 -14.67 1.44
CA ASP A 209 7.56 -13.27 1.84
C ASP A 209 8.05 -12.41 0.66
N ILE A 210 9.01 -12.93 -0.10
CA ILE A 210 9.55 -12.22 -1.29
C ILE A 210 8.46 -12.09 -2.37
N ALA A 211 7.64 -13.12 -2.60
CA ALA A 211 6.54 -13.06 -3.55
C ALA A 211 5.48 -12.01 -3.13
N LEU A 212 5.15 -11.93 -1.83
CA LEU A 212 4.23 -10.90 -1.34
C LEU A 212 4.78 -9.48 -1.51
N ARG A 213 6.09 -9.27 -1.30
CA ARG A 213 6.73 -7.98 -1.57
C ARG A 213 6.74 -7.64 -3.06
N ALA A 214 6.95 -8.63 -3.92
CA ALA A 214 6.89 -8.46 -5.37
C ALA A 214 5.50 -8.00 -5.81
N LEU A 215 4.44 -8.62 -5.27
CA LEU A 215 3.05 -8.24 -5.54
C LEU A 215 2.77 -6.81 -5.06
N LEU A 216 3.22 -6.45 -3.86
CA LEU A 216 3.10 -5.08 -3.35
C LEU A 216 3.79 -4.09 -4.29
N ASP A 217 4.98 -4.40 -4.79
CA ASP A 217 5.66 -3.53 -5.75
C ASP A 217 4.89 -3.36 -7.06
N VAL A 218 4.28 -4.44 -7.60
CA VAL A 218 3.40 -4.33 -8.77
C VAL A 218 2.19 -3.43 -8.49
N GLU A 219 1.51 -3.60 -7.36
CA GLU A 219 0.34 -2.79 -6.98
C GLU A 219 0.68 -1.29 -6.84
N GLN A 220 1.94 -0.97 -6.52
CA GLN A 220 2.43 0.40 -6.43
C GLN A 220 3.08 0.91 -7.74
N GLY A 221 2.87 0.24 -8.87
CA GLY A 221 3.40 0.65 -10.17
C GLY A 221 4.90 0.40 -10.36
N ARG A 222 5.49 -0.49 -9.56
CA ARG A 222 6.92 -0.85 -9.57
C ARG A 222 7.12 -2.25 -10.13
N SER A 223 6.45 -2.57 -11.24
CA SER A 223 6.47 -3.90 -11.88
C SER A 223 7.89 -4.41 -12.13
N ARG A 224 8.84 -3.51 -12.40
CA ARG A 224 10.26 -3.84 -12.57
C ARG A 224 10.91 -4.45 -11.33
N ALA A 225 10.69 -3.82 -10.17
CA ALA A 225 11.18 -4.33 -8.89
C ALA A 225 10.44 -5.63 -8.51
N GLY A 226 9.13 -5.68 -8.79
CA GLY A 226 8.31 -6.88 -8.62
C GLY A 226 8.85 -8.07 -9.41
N ALA A 227 9.18 -7.90 -10.69
CA ALA A 227 9.69 -8.97 -11.54
C ALA A 227 11.01 -9.56 -11.05
N VAL A 228 11.95 -8.69 -10.62
CA VAL A 228 13.22 -9.15 -10.05
C VAL A 228 12.99 -9.94 -8.76
N GLN A 229 12.09 -9.49 -7.89
CA GLN A 229 11.76 -10.17 -6.64
C GLN A 229 11.04 -11.49 -6.87
N ALA A 230 10.03 -11.53 -7.75
CA ALA A 230 9.28 -12.74 -8.04
C ALA A 230 10.17 -13.84 -8.63
N ALA A 231 11.09 -13.50 -9.54
CA ALA A 231 12.08 -14.46 -10.04
C ALA A 231 12.99 -14.99 -8.91
N ALA A 232 13.44 -14.13 -8.00
CA ALA A 232 14.24 -14.55 -6.84
C ALA A 232 13.42 -15.43 -5.88
N ALA A 233 12.12 -15.16 -5.71
CA ALA A 233 11.21 -15.96 -4.91
C ALA A 233 11.07 -17.38 -5.47
N VAL A 234 11.01 -17.54 -6.81
CA VAL A 234 10.98 -18.87 -7.44
C VAL A 234 12.27 -19.65 -7.16
N ASP A 235 13.43 -19.03 -7.37
CA ASP A 235 14.71 -19.69 -7.09
C ASP A 235 14.82 -20.13 -5.63
N LEU A 236 14.34 -19.28 -4.71
CA LEU A 236 14.29 -19.59 -3.28
C LEU A 236 13.31 -20.72 -2.98
N LEU A 237 12.12 -20.73 -3.59
CA LEU A 237 11.11 -21.77 -3.39
C LEU A 237 11.68 -23.16 -3.70
N PHE A 238 12.35 -23.31 -4.85
CA PHE A 238 12.99 -24.57 -5.21
C PHE A 238 14.16 -24.94 -4.29
N SER A 239 14.91 -23.95 -3.79
CA SER A 239 15.97 -24.21 -2.82
C SER A 239 15.41 -24.68 -1.48
N GLU A 240 14.28 -24.13 -1.04
CA GLU A 240 13.63 -24.44 0.23
C GLU A 240 12.94 -25.80 0.19
N THR A 241 12.40 -26.20 -0.96
CA THR A 241 11.71 -27.50 -1.13
C THR A 241 12.62 -28.64 -1.56
N ALA A 242 13.89 -28.39 -1.91
CA ALA A 242 14.80 -29.44 -2.39
C ALA A 242 15.18 -30.49 -1.33
N ALA A 243 15.05 -30.17 -0.03
CA ALA A 243 15.49 -31.03 1.06
C ALA A 243 14.44 -32.06 1.51
N GLU A 244 13.17 -31.86 1.15
CA GLU A 244 12.04 -32.67 1.58
C GLU A 244 11.24 -33.13 0.35
N GLU A 245 10.73 -34.36 0.38
CA GLU A 245 9.86 -34.82 -0.71
C GLU A 245 8.50 -34.09 -0.61
N PRO A 246 8.14 -33.25 -1.60
CA PRO A 246 6.89 -32.51 -1.55
C PRO A 246 5.69 -33.47 -1.56
N PRO A 247 4.60 -33.16 -0.85
CA PRO A 247 3.33 -33.86 -1.03
C PRO A 247 2.92 -33.85 -2.52
N GLY A 248 2.27 -34.92 -3.00
CA GLY A 248 1.93 -35.09 -4.43
C GLY A 248 1.34 -33.84 -5.12
N PRO A 249 0.28 -33.20 -4.57
CA PRO A 249 -0.30 -31.98 -5.15
C PRO A 249 0.63 -30.75 -5.15
N VAL A 250 1.69 -30.76 -4.33
CA VAL A 250 2.73 -29.73 -4.33
C VAL A 250 3.82 -30.08 -5.34
N ALA A 251 4.19 -31.36 -5.44
CA ALA A 251 5.16 -31.86 -6.42
C ALA A 251 4.73 -31.51 -7.86
N GLU A 252 3.47 -31.77 -8.21
CA GLU A 252 2.90 -31.47 -9.55
C GLU A 252 3.01 -29.97 -9.88
N ARG A 253 2.71 -29.09 -8.92
CA ARG A 253 2.81 -27.63 -9.10
C ARG A 253 4.25 -27.14 -9.21
N LEU A 254 5.16 -27.74 -8.44
CA LEU A 254 6.59 -27.44 -8.53
C LEU A 254 7.16 -27.87 -9.89
N GLU A 255 6.70 -28.98 -10.46
CA GLU A 255 7.07 -29.41 -11.81
C GLU A 255 6.54 -28.43 -12.87
N GLU A 256 5.27 -28.03 -12.79
CA GLU A 256 4.67 -27.04 -13.68
C GLU A 256 5.44 -25.70 -13.64
N LEU A 257 5.69 -25.18 -12.43
CA LEU A 257 6.48 -23.97 -12.25
C LEU A 257 7.92 -24.14 -12.74
N GLY A 258 8.49 -25.33 -12.58
CA GLY A 258 9.82 -25.71 -13.05
C GLY A 258 9.96 -25.62 -14.56
N SER A 259 8.92 -26.04 -15.29
CA SER A 259 8.87 -25.94 -16.75
C SER A 259 8.91 -24.49 -17.27
N ARG A 260 8.50 -23.52 -16.43
CA ARG A 260 8.46 -22.08 -16.74
C ARG A 260 9.76 -21.34 -16.36
N ARG A 261 10.75 -22.00 -15.75
CA ARG A 261 11.99 -21.34 -15.24
C ARG A 261 12.70 -20.49 -16.29
N SER A 262 12.80 -20.95 -17.55
CA SER A 262 13.44 -20.18 -18.63
C SER A 262 12.66 -18.90 -18.96
N ALA A 263 11.33 -18.96 -18.98
CA ALA A 263 10.48 -17.79 -19.21
C ALA A 263 10.56 -16.79 -18.04
N ILE A 264 10.64 -17.27 -16.80
CA ILE A 264 10.81 -16.44 -15.61
C ILE A 264 12.19 -15.74 -15.62
N ALA A 265 13.23 -16.43 -16.06
CA ALA A 265 14.57 -15.84 -16.22
C ALA A 265 14.58 -14.75 -17.32
N GLU A 266 13.79 -14.95 -18.39
CA GLU A 266 13.57 -13.93 -19.42
C GLU A 266 12.86 -12.70 -18.85
N LEU A 267 11.75 -12.92 -18.13
CA LEU A 267 10.97 -11.86 -17.48
C LEU A 267 11.86 -10.96 -16.60
N ARG A 268 12.72 -11.57 -15.79
CA ARG A 268 13.70 -10.85 -14.97
C ARG A 268 14.68 -10.05 -15.82
N ARG A 269 15.17 -10.61 -16.92
CA ARG A 269 16.12 -9.92 -17.80
C ARG A 269 15.47 -8.73 -18.48
N SER A 270 14.29 -8.91 -19.05
CA SER A 270 13.54 -7.84 -19.70
C SER A 270 13.20 -6.71 -18.73
N ALA A 271 12.87 -7.03 -17.47
CA ALA A 271 12.70 -6.03 -16.43
C ALA A 271 14.01 -5.24 -16.16
N LEU A 272 15.18 -5.87 -16.22
CA LEU A 272 16.46 -5.15 -16.05
C LEU A 272 16.82 -4.28 -17.27
N GLU A 273 16.40 -4.70 -18.46
CA GLU A 273 16.71 -4.04 -19.74
C GLU A 273 15.68 -2.98 -20.16
N ASP A 274 14.59 -2.83 -19.41
CA ASP A 274 13.51 -1.88 -19.68
C ASP A 274 12.79 -2.13 -21.03
N SER A 275 12.69 -3.40 -21.42
CA SER A 275 12.25 -3.82 -22.76
C SER A 275 10.81 -4.30 -22.86
N LEU A 276 10.07 -4.35 -21.75
CA LEU A 276 8.66 -4.77 -21.69
C LEU A 276 7.75 -3.64 -21.26
N ASP A 277 6.50 -3.72 -21.73
CA ASP A 277 5.40 -2.94 -21.21
C ASP A 277 5.18 -3.21 -19.70
N VAL A 278 4.99 -2.14 -18.93
CA VAL A 278 4.95 -2.19 -17.45
C VAL A 278 3.69 -2.90 -16.95
N ASP A 279 2.59 -2.80 -17.68
CA ASP A 279 1.32 -3.44 -17.34
C ASP A 279 1.40 -4.94 -17.63
N ALA A 280 1.86 -5.33 -18.83
CA ALA A 280 2.11 -6.73 -19.17
C ALA A 280 3.13 -7.40 -18.23
N LEU A 281 4.13 -6.66 -17.75
CA LEU A 281 5.07 -7.13 -16.73
C LEU A 281 4.37 -7.35 -15.39
N GLY A 282 3.51 -6.41 -14.97
CA GLY A 282 2.76 -6.50 -13.72
C GLY A 282 1.85 -7.72 -13.66
N GLU A 283 1.11 -8.01 -14.74
CA GLU A 283 0.22 -9.18 -14.83
C GLU A 283 0.98 -10.50 -14.66
N GLN A 284 2.10 -10.66 -15.37
CA GLN A 284 2.93 -11.87 -15.28
C GLN A 284 3.53 -12.06 -13.88
N VAL A 285 3.92 -10.96 -13.22
CA VAL A 285 4.43 -11.02 -11.85
C VAL A 285 3.33 -11.40 -10.86
N ALA A 286 2.12 -10.85 -11.01
CA ALA A 286 0.99 -11.19 -10.15
C ALA A 286 0.61 -12.67 -10.26
N GLU A 287 0.58 -13.22 -11.49
CA GLU A 287 0.36 -14.64 -11.73
C GLU A 287 1.42 -15.51 -11.03
N LEU A 288 2.70 -15.16 -11.20
CA LEU A 288 3.81 -15.88 -10.58
C LEU A 288 3.74 -15.85 -9.03
N CYS A 289 3.38 -14.71 -8.45
CA CYS A 289 3.20 -14.58 -7.01
C CYS A 289 2.03 -15.43 -6.50
N GLN A 290 0.95 -15.52 -7.28
CA GLN A 290 -0.20 -16.36 -6.98
C GLN A 290 0.15 -17.85 -7.01
N ASP A 291 0.99 -18.29 -7.94
CA ASP A 291 1.49 -19.66 -8.01
C ASP A 291 2.31 -20.02 -6.77
N ILE A 292 3.26 -19.15 -6.39
CA ILE A 292 4.08 -19.33 -5.17
C ILE A 292 3.19 -19.38 -3.93
N ALA A 293 2.22 -18.46 -3.81
CA ALA A 293 1.29 -18.44 -2.68
C ALA A 293 0.41 -19.71 -2.61
N THR A 294 0.01 -20.24 -3.77
CA THR A 294 -0.76 -21.48 -3.87
C THR A 294 0.07 -22.69 -3.42
N ILE A 295 1.33 -22.77 -3.88
CA ILE A 295 2.29 -23.80 -3.48
C ILE A 295 2.56 -23.73 -1.97
N GLY A 296 2.91 -22.56 -1.43
CA GLY A 296 3.19 -22.37 0.00
C GLY A 296 1.98 -22.65 0.90
N THR A 297 0.78 -22.31 0.43
CA THR A 297 -0.48 -22.67 1.10
C THR A 297 -0.67 -24.19 1.12
N ALA A 298 -0.56 -24.86 -0.02
CA ALA A 298 -0.69 -26.31 -0.09
C ALA A 298 0.36 -27.01 0.79
N TRP A 299 1.63 -26.59 0.70
CA TRP A 299 2.71 -27.07 1.55
C TRP A 299 2.36 -27.02 3.04
N ARG A 300 1.92 -25.85 3.54
CA ARG A 300 1.53 -25.70 4.96
C ARG A 300 0.38 -26.60 5.38
N TYR A 301 -0.68 -26.67 4.57
CA TYR A 301 -1.91 -27.36 4.99
C TYR A 301 -1.85 -28.88 4.79
N GLU A 302 -1.02 -29.38 3.87
CA GLU A 302 -0.70 -30.81 3.76
C GLU A 302 0.18 -31.27 4.94
N LEU A 303 1.16 -30.45 5.34
CA LEU A 303 1.97 -30.73 6.54
C LEU A 303 1.14 -30.75 7.82
N LEU A 304 0.14 -29.88 7.94
CA LEU A 304 -0.77 -29.86 9.10
C LEU A 304 -1.69 -31.08 9.20
N GLN A 305 -1.96 -31.76 8.08
CA GLN A 305 -2.81 -32.95 8.03
C GLN A 305 -2.02 -34.25 8.23
N SER A 306 -0.69 -34.18 8.10
CA SER A 306 0.20 -35.32 8.34
C SER A 306 0.40 -35.53 9.86
N PRO A 307 0.35 -36.77 10.36
CA PRO A 307 0.63 -37.03 11.78
C PRO A 307 2.05 -36.59 12.12
N PRO A 308 2.31 -36.05 13.34
CA PRO A 308 3.66 -35.71 13.75
C PRO A 308 4.54 -36.97 13.71
N ALA A 309 5.68 -36.85 13.03
CA ALA A 309 6.73 -37.87 13.00
C ALA A 309 7.33 -38.10 14.41
#